data_AF-A0A6L9IEK6-F1
#
_entry.id   AF-A0A6L9IEK6-F1
#
_cell.length_a   1.000
_cell.length_b   1.000
_cell.length_c   1.000
_cell.angle_alpha   90.00
_cell.angle_beta   90.00
_cell.angle_gamma   90.00
#
_symmetry.space_group_name_H-M   'P 1'
#
loop_
_entity.id
_entity.type
_entity.pdbx_description
1 polymer ?
#
loop_
_entity_poly.entity_id
_entity_poly.type
_entity_poly.pdbx_seq_one_letter_code
_entity_poly.pdbx_strand_id
1 'polypeptide(L)'
;MSQLQPITVIKRDHRGQYQWDYSGHVIARGPRWVCLQARFNRADYDAGYVVFQRDDLFTEWFYSDRWYNIFKLQAVADGRLKGWYCNITRPATITADQVSADDLALDVFVRPSGEILLLDEDEFAALDLPDAERQAAWAAVGALRAAVAARTPPFDLIG
;
A
#
# COMPACT_ATOMS: atom_id res chain seq x y z
N MET A 1 -23.42 -16.98 -1.62
CA MET A 1 -22.34 -16.03 -1.27
C MET A 1 -21.03 -16.73 -1.58
N SER A 2 -20.26 -16.27 -2.58
CA SER A 2 -18.92 -16.85 -2.83
C SER A 2 -18.05 -16.53 -1.61
N GLN A 3 -17.46 -17.55 -0.98
CA GLN A 3 -16.49 -17.32 0.09
C GLN A 3 -15.29 -16.59 -0.51
N LEU A 4 -14.91 -15.46 0.09
CA LEU A 4 -13.70 -14.76 -0.32
C LEU A 4 -12.49 -15.62 0.05
N GLN A 5 -11.56 -15.77 -0.89
CA GLN A 5 -10.40 -16.64 -0.71
C GLN A 5 -9.40 -16.00 0.28
N PRO A 6 -8.95 -16.71 1.34
CA PRO A 6 -7.93 -16.19 2.24
C PRO A 6 -6.59 -16.02 1.52
N ILE A 7 -5.82 -15.03 1.95
CA ILE A 7 -4.46 -14.76 1.47
C ILE A 7 -3.61 -14.23 2.63
N THR A 8 -2.36 -14.69 2.72
CA THR A 8 -1.38 -14.17 3.67
C THR A 8 -0.58 -13.05 3.02
N VAL A 9 -0.51 -11.89 3.67
CA VAL A 9 0.39 -10.80 3.29
C VAL A 9 1.62 -10.86 4.17
N ILE A 10 2.80 -10.94 3.55
CA ILE A 10 4.09 -10.92 4.24
C ILE A 10 4.76 -9.57 3.99
N LYS A 11 5.02 -8.83 5.08
CA LYS A 11 5.82 -7.61 5.03
C LYS A 11 7.28 -7.95 5.26
N ARG A 12 8.14 -7.45 4.35
CA ARG A 12 9.59 -7.59 4.41
C ARG A 12 10.24 -6.22 4.45
N ASP A 13 11.42 -6.15 5.04
CA ASP A 13 12.24 -4.94 4.97
C ASP A 13 12.91 -4.78 3.58
N HIS A 14 13.69 -3.72 3.42
CA HIS A 14 14.41 -3.42 2.19
C HIS A 14 15.47 -4.48 1.80
N ARG A 15 15.86 -5.38 2.71
CA ARG A 15 16.79 -6.48 2.47
C ARG A 15 16.07 -7.80 2.14
N GLY A 16 14.73 -7.76 2.06
CA GLY A 16 13.89 -8.93 1.84
C GLY A 16 13.73 -9.81 3.09
N GLN A 17 14.10 -9.30 4.26
CA GLN A 17 13.96 -10.03 5.52
C GLN A 17 12.53 -9.91 6.04
N TYR A 18 11.99 -11.03 6.52
CA TYR A 18 10.67 -11.08 7.13
C TYR A 18 10.58 -10.13 8.33
N GLN A 19 9.53 -9.31 8.36
CA GLN A 19 9.21 -8.45 9.51
C GLN A 19 7.98 -8.97 10.25
N TRP A 20 6.87 -9.17 9.54
CA TRP A 20 5.61 -9.68 10.10
C TRP A 20 4.66 -10.09 8.97
N ASP A 21 3.60 -10.84 9.29
CA ASP A 21 2.52 -11.18 8.37
C ASP A 21 1.12 -10.88 8.93
N TYR A 22 0.15 -10.83 8.03
CA TYR A 22 -1.27 -10.74 8.37
C TYR A 22 -2.14 -11.43 7.33
N SER A 23 -3.38 -11.73 7.70
CA SER A 23 -4.36 -12.35 6.82
C SER A 23 -5.30 -11.32 6.21
N GLY A 24 -5.60 -11.51 4.93
CA GLY A 24 -6.64 -10.79 4.20
C GLY A 24 -7.50 -11.75 3.37
N HIS A 25 -8.40 -11.17 2.59
CA HIS A 25 -9.27 -11.91 1.69
C HIS A 25 -9.19 -11.31 0.29
N VAL A 26 -8.88 -12.13 -0.70
CA VAL A 26 -8.83 -11.72 -2.11
C VAL A 26 -10.23 -11.29 -2.56
N ILE A 27 -10.33 -10.09 -3.11
CA ILE A 27 -11.56 -9.59 -3.73
C ILE A 27 -11.47 -9.55 -5.26
N ALA A 28 -10.26 -9.42 -5.81
CA ALA A 28 -10.02 -9.51 -7.26
C ALA A 28 -8.55 -9.86 -7.57
N ARG A 29 -8.33 -10.41 -8.76
CA ARG A 29 -6.99 -10.67 -9.33
C ARG A 29 -6.95 -10.21 -10.77
N GLY A 30 -5.79 -9.72 -11.20
CA GLY A 30 -5.45 -9.53 -12.60
C GLY A 30 -4.14 -10.22 -12.94
N PRO A 31 -3.66 -10.11 -14.20
CA PRO A 31 -2.46 -10.80 -14.65
C PRO A 31 -1.19 -10.45 -13.86
N ARG A 32 -1.11 -9.24 -13.31
CA ARG A 32 0.07 -8.71 -12.60
C ARG A 32 -0.27 -8.01 -11.29
N TRP A 33 -1.45 -8.30 -10.74
CA TRP A 33 -1.89 -7.68 -9.49
C TRP A 33 -2.90 -8.55 -8.73
N VAL A 34 -2.95 -8.34 -7.41
CA VAL A 34 -3.99 -8.86 -6.53
C VAL A 34 -4.58 -7.71 -5.72
N CYS A 35 -5.90 -7.70 -5.59
CA CYS A 35 -6.65 -6.80 -4.73
C CYS A 35 -7.29 -7.61 -3.61
N LEU A 36 -7.04 -7.19 -2.37
CA LEU A 36 -7.52 -7.88 -1.18
C LEU A 36 -8.11 -6.90 -0.18
N GLN A 37 -8.84 -7.43 0.80
CA GLN A 37 -9.30 -6.70 1.97
C GLN A 37 -8.68 -7.27 3.24
N ALA A 38 -8.17 -6.38 4.08
CA ALA A 38 -7.67 -6.70 5.41
C ALA A 38 -8.18 -5.68 6.43
N ARG A 39 -8.07 -6.03 7.71
CA ARG A 39 -8.44 -5.18 8.84
C ARG A 39 -7.17 -4.72 9.54
N PHE A 40 -7.09 -3.44 9.87
CA PHE A 40 -5.99 -2.94 10.69
C PHE A 40 -5.97 -3.65 12.04
N ASN A 41 -4.96 -4.47 12.27
CA ASN A 41 -4.92 -5.44 13.38
C ASN A 41 -4.06 -4.96 14.56
N ARG A 42 -3.63 -3.69 14.56
CA ARG A 42 -2.83 -3.06 15.62
C ARG A 42 -3.66 -2.07 16.44
N ALA A 43 -3.13 -1.65 17.58
CA ALA A 43 -3.74 -0.60 18.39
C ALA A 43 -3.85 0.71 17.59
N ASP A 44 -4.83 1.54 17.95
CA ASP A 44 -5.04 2.86 17.36
C ASP A 44 -3.73 3.66 17.38
N TYR A 45 -3.44 4.31 16.26
CA TYR A 45 -2.19 5.04 16.04
C TYR A 45 -2.47 6.32 15.27
N ASP A 46 -2.11 7.45 15.88
CA ASP A 46 -2.12 8.75 15.23
C ASP A 46 -0.76 9.00 14.58
N ALA A 47 -0.74 8.99 13.25
CA ALA A 47 0.46 9.24 12.46
C ALA A 47 0.66 10.73 12.12
N GLY A 48 -0.18 11.63 12.66
CA GLY A 48 -0.15 13.07 12.39
C GLY A 48 -0.80 13.49 11.06
N TYR A 49 -0.81 12.63 10.04
CA TYR A 49 -1.52 12.86 8.78
C TYR A 49 -2.84 12.09 8.66
N VAL A 50 -2.98 10.98 9.40
CA VAL A 50 -4.18 10.14 9.50
C VAL A 50 -4.17 9.40 10.84
N VAL A 51 -5.37 9.14 11.37
CA VAL A 51 -5.54 8.25 12.54
C VAL A 51 -5.96 6.87 12.05
N PHE A 52 -5.09 5.89 12.25
CA PHE A 52 -5.39 4.48 12.06
C PHE A 52 -6.12 3.97 13.29
N GLN A 53 -7.26 3.34 13.07
CA GLN A 53 -8.06 2.75 14.13
C GLN A 53 -8.13 1.24 13.94
N ARG A 54 -8.13 0.52 15.06
CA ARG A 54 -8.36 -0.93 15.07
C ARG A 54 -9.58 -1.25 14.22
N ASP A 55 -9.41 -2.23 13.34
CA ASP A 55 -10.42 -2.74 12.41
C ASP A 55 -10.84 -1.77 11.29
N ASP A 56 -10.11 -0.67 11.06
CA ASP A 56 -10.20 0.06 9.80
C ASP A 56 -10.08 -0.91 8.61
N LEU A 57 -10.91 -0.70 7.59
CA LEU A 57 -10.92 -1.53 6.40
C LEU A 57 -9.88 -1.03 5.41
N PHE A 58 -8.95 -1.90 5.07
CA PHE A 58 -7.94 -1.66 4.05
C PHE A 58 -8.36 -2.43 2.81
N THR A 59 -8.52 -1.73 1.69
CA THR A 59 -8.54 -2.38 0.38
C THR A 59 -7.16 -2.19 -0.24
N GLU A 60 -6.46 -3.28 -0.49
CA GLU A 60 -5.04 -3.30 -0.77
C GLU A 60 -4.77 -3.84 -2.17
N TRP A 61 -4.04 -3.08 -2.98
CA TRP A 61 -3.59 -3.48 -4.30
C TRP A 61 -2.09 -3.72 -4.30
N PHE A 62 -1.68 -4.95 -4.59
CA PHE A 62 -0.29 -5.34 -4.80
C PHE A 62 -0.05 -5.61 -6.26
N TYR A 63 1.12 -5.20 -6.77
CA TYR A 63 1.48 -5.30 -8.18
C TYR A 63 2.81 -6.04 -8.33
N SER A 64 2.89 -6.98 -9.27
CA SER A 64 4.15 -7.68 -9.61
C SER A 64 4.95 -6.96 -10.70
N ASP A 65 4.44 -5.84 -11.23
CA ASP A 65 5.08 -5.02 -12.26
C ASP A 65 5.22 -3.54 -11.87
N ARG A 66 4.97 -3.18 -10.61
CA ARG A 66 5.09 -1.80 -10.12
C ARG A 66 5.87 -1.76 -8.82
N TRP A 67 6.56 -0.65 -8.61
CA TRP A 67 7.39 -0.40 -7.43
C TRP A 67 6.61 0.24 -6.27
N TYR A 68 5.33 -0.12 -6.15
CA TYR A 68 4.48 0.33 -5.07
C TYR A 68 3.29 -0.61 -4.88
N ASN A 69 2.69 -0.56 -3.70
CA ASN A 69 1.32 -1.02 -3.46
C ASN A 69 0.44 0.18 -3.04
N ILE A 70 -0.89 0.01 -3.07
CA ILE A 70 -1.83 1.06 -2.68
C ILE A 70 -2.83 0.49 -1.70
N PHE A 71 -3.00 1.11 -0.54
CA PHE A 71 -3.99 0.76 0.48
C PHE A 71 -5.01 1.89 0.60
N LYS A 72 -6.24 1.66 0.12
CA LYS A 72 -7.36 2.57 0.38
C LYS A 72 -7.88 2.31 1.79
N LEU A 73 -7.92 3.37 2.60
CA LEU A 73 -8.26 3.32 4.01
C LEU A 73 -9.71 3.78 4.24
N GLN A 74 -10.51 2.95 4.90
CA GLN A 74 -11.87 3.30 5.29
C GLN A 74 -12.08 3.13 6.80
N ALA A 75 -12.71 4.12 7.42
CA ALA A 75 -12.97 4.15 8.85
C ALA A 75 -13.85 2.98 9.28
N VAL A 76 -13.48 2.31 10.37
CA VAL A 76 -14.29 1.24 10.96
C VAL A 76 -15.69 1.71 11.39
N ALA A 77 -15.82 2.96 11.85
CA ALA A 77 -17.04 3.48 12.45
C ALA A 77 -18.20 3.65 11.45
N ASP A 78 -17.89 4.15 10.25
CA ASP A 78 -18.91 4.59 9.27
C ASP A 78 -18.51 4.31 7.81
N GLY A 79 -17.34 3.71 7.55
CA GLY A 79 -16.83 3.44 6.21
C GLY A 79 -16.27 4.67 5.49
N ARG A 80 -16.17 5.82 6.15
CA ARG A 80 -15.61 7.05 5.59
C ARG A 80 -14.21 6.82 5.02
N LEU A 81 -13.97 7.31 3.81
CA LEU A 81 -12.64 7.33 3.22
C LEU A 81 -11.69 8.20 4.05
N LYS A 82 -10.61 7.60 4.56
CA LYS A 82 -9.54 8.29 5.29
C LYS A 82 -8.43 8.78 4.34
N GLY A 83 -8.26 8.09 3.21
CA GLY A 83 -7.25 8.39 2.19
C GLY A 83 -6.69 7.12 1.57
N TRP A 84 -5.53 7.26 0.93
CA TRP A 84 -4.76 6.14 0.37
C TRP A 84 -3.32 6.19 0.88
N TYR A 85 -2.86 5.08 1.42
CA TYR A 85 -1.46 4.89 1.81
C TYR A 85 -0.76 4.06 0.74
N CYS A 86 0.30 4.57 0.13
CA CYS A 86 1.01 3.90 -0.93
C CYS A 86 2.45 3.62 -0.48
N ASN A 87 2.77 2.34 -0.24
CA ASN A 87 4.13 1.95 0.09
C ASN A 87 4.95 1.88 -1.19
N ILE A 88 6.12 2.50 -1.21
CA ILE A 88 7.11 2.26 -2.26
C ILE A 88 7.84 0.97 -1.92
N THR A 89 7.76 0.00 -2.82
CA THR A 89 8.27 -1.36 -2.59
C THR A 89 8.97 -1.88 -3.83
N ARG A 90 9.72 -2.97 -3.70
CA ARG A 90 10.01 -3.80 -4.90
C ARG A 90 8.71 -4.42 -5.42
N PRO A 91 8.65 -4.83 -6.70
CA PRO A 91 7.49 -5.53 -7.25
C PRO A 91 7.14 -6.76 -6.42
N ALA A 92 5.86 -6.92 -6.13
CA ALA A 92 5.39 -7.95 -5.22
C ALA A 92 5.53 -9.35 -5.84
N THR A 93 5.94 -10.32 -5.01
CA THR A 93 5.79 -11.73 -5.35
C THR A 93 4.38 -12.17 -4.96
N ILE A 94 3.57 -12.58 -5.94
CA ILE A 94 2.16 -12.92 -5.78
C ILE A 94 1.96 -14.40 -6.13
N THR A 95 1.41 -15.17 -5.20
CA THR A 95 0.98 -16.57 -5.40
C THR A 95 -0.55 -16.69 -5.26
N ALA A 96 -1.04 -17.93 -5.26
CA ALA A 96 -2.47 -18.23 -5.07
C ALA A 96 -2.98 -17.85 -3.67
N ASP A 97 -2.13 -17.94 -2.65
CA ASP A 97 -2.47 -17.84 -1.23
C ASP A 97 -1.56 -16.90 -0.44
N GLN A 98 -0.58 -16.27 -1.10
CA GLN A 98 0.35 -15.34 -0.48
C GLN A 98 0.67 -14.14 -1.38
N VAL A 99 0.96 -13.00 -0.76
CA VAL A 99 1.65 -11.88 -1.40
C VAL A 99 2.75 -11.35 -0.47
N SER A 100 3.89 -10.99 -1.05
CA SER A 100 4.99 -10.36 -0.32
C SER A 100 5.60 -9.21 -1.12
N ALA A 101 6.03 -8.17 -0.44
CA ALA A 101 6.71 -7.03 -1.03
C ALA A 101 7.80 -6.54 -0.07
N ASP A 102 8.95 -6.19 -0.63
CA ASP A 102 10.08 -5.65 0.12
C ASP A 102 9.90 -4.13 0.22
N ASP A 103 9.79 -3.65 1.46
CA ASP A 103 9.51 -2.27 1.78
C ASP A 103 10.76 -1.39 1.63
N LEU A 104 10.64 -0.28 0.91
CA LEU A 104 11.77 0.64 0.67
C LEU A 104 11.68 1.89 1.57
N ALA A 105 10.89 1.87 2.64
CA ALA A 105 10.70 2.94 3.61
C ALA A 105 10.15 4.28 3.08
N LEU A 106 10.12 4.51 1.76
CA LEU A 106 9.50 5.69 1.17
C LEU A 106 8.00 5.46 1.02
N ASP A 107 7.20 6.45 1.41
CA ASP A 107 5.75 6.33 1.41
C ASP A 107 5.06 7.55 0.82
N VAL A 108 3.89 7.33 0.23
CA VAL A 108 3.02 8.42 -0.27
C VAL A 108 1.65 8.29 0.37
N PHE A 109 1.21 9.32 1.07
CA PHE A 109 -0.17 9.43 1.54
C PHE A 109 -0.96 10.39 0.66
N VAL A 110 -2.12 9.95 0.18
CA VAL A 110 -3.05 10.76 -0.60
C VAL A 110 -4.30 11.01 0.24
N ARG A 111 -4.59 12.29 0.52
CA ARG A 111 -5.81 12.69 1.22
C ARG A 111 -7.05 12.49 0.32
N PRO A 112 -8.27 12.42 0.89
CA PRO A 112 -9.50 12.41 0.11
C PRO A 112 -9.63 13.58 -0.87
N SER A 113 -9.07 14.75 -0.52
CA SER A 113 -9.01 15.94 -1.38
C SER A 113 -8.06 15.82 -2.58
N GLY A 114 -7.22 14.77 -2.62
CA GLY A 114 -6.16 14.58 -3.61
C GLY A 114 -4.83 15.25 -3.27
N GLU A 115 -4.73 15.91 -2.09
CA GLU A 115 -3.44 16.39 -1.57
C GLU A 115 -2.50 15.20 -1.34
N ILE A 116 -1.25 15.34 -1.80
CA ILE A 116 -0.23 14.30 -1.72
C ILE A 116 0.82 14.72 -0.69
N LEU A 117 1.07 13.82 0.27
CA LEU A 117 2.16 13.92 1.23
C LEU A 117 3.20 12.85 0.88
N LEU A 118 4.45 13.27 0.81
CA LEU A 118 5.59 12.36 0.75
C LEU A 118 6.09 12.16 2.18
N LEU A 119 6.33 10.91 2.57
CA LEU A 119 6.65 10.52 3.93
C LEU A 119 7.99 9.77 3.95
N ASP A 120 8.69 9.86 5.07
CA ASP A 120 9.84 9.02 5.42
C ASP A 120 11.01 9.10 4.42
N GLU A 121 11.20 10.27 3.79
CA GLU A 121 12.29 10.55 2.84
C GLU A 121 13.68 10.31 3.44
N ASP A 122 13.85 10.68 4.70
CA ASP A 122 15.05 10.53 5.50
C ASP A 122 15.35 9.07 5.85
N GLU A 123 14.32 8.26 6.11
CA GLU A 123 14.49 6.80 6.30
C GLU A 123 14.93 6.14 4.99
N PHE A 124 14.28 6.46 3.87
CA PHE A 124 14.66 5.98 2.54
C PHE A 124 16.08 6.41 2.13
N ALA A 125 16.47 7.65 2.43
CA ALA A 125 17.82 8.15 2.15
C ALA A 125 18.89 7.38 2.91
N ALA A 126 18.59 6.92 4.13
CA ALA A 126 19.50 6.16 4.98
C ALA A 126 19.69 4.68 4.56
N LEU A 127 18.80 4.13 3.71
CA LEU A 127 18.91 2.76 3.23
C LEU A 127 20.14 2.57 2.33
N ASP A 128 20.81 1.42 2.39
CA ASP A 128 21.87 1.05 1.46
C ASP A 128 21.27 0.38 0.21
N LEU A 129 20.83 1.22 -0.74
CA LEU A 129 20.18 0.79 -1.98
C LEU A 129 21.03 1.12 -3.22
N PRO A 130 21.07 0.23 -4.23
CA PRO A 130 21.65 0.56 -5.53
C PRO A 130 20.93 1.73 -6.19
N ASP A 131 21.67 2.55 -6.96
CA ASP A 131 21.12 3.72 -7.66
C ASP A 131 19.91 3.39 -8.54
N ALA A 132 19.92 2.23 -9.20
CA ALA A 132 18.81 1.79 -10.03
C ALA A 132 17.52 1.59 -9.23
N GLU A 133 17.59 1.07 -8.00
CA GLU A 133 16.43 0.93 -7.14
C GLU A 133 15.94 2.28 -6.63
N ARG A 134 16.86 3.21 -6.33
CA ARG A 134 16.49 4.58 -5.95
C ARG A 134 15.75 5.30 -7.08
N GLN A 135 16.24 5.15 -8.30
CA GLN A 135 15.57 5.69 -9.50
C GLN A 135 14.18 5.07 -9.69
N ALA A 136 14.04 3.77 -9.49
CA ALA A 136 12.74 3.09 -9.60
C ALA A 136 11.75 3.55 -8.51
N ALA A 137 12.20 3.74 -7.28
CA ALA A 137 11.41 4.30 -6.19
C ALA A 137 10.89 5.71 -6.51
N TRP A 138 11.76 6.61 -6.99
CA TRP A 138 11.34 7.95 -7.39
C TRP A 138 10.42 7.97 -8.63
N ALA A 139 10.65 7.06 -9.58
CA ALA A 139 9.74 6.87 -10.72
C ALA A 139 8.35 6.38 -10.25
N ALA A 140 8.29 5.52 -9.23
CA ALA A 140 7.03 5.09 -8.61
C ALA A 140 6.28 6.24 -7.95
N VAL A 141 6.97 7.12 -7.22
CA VAL A 141 6.38 8.35 -6.67
C VAL A 141 5.81 9.22 -7.81
N GLY A 142 6.55 9.40 -8.90
CA GLY A 142 6.07 10.11 -10.09
C GLY A 142 4.82 9.48 -10.72
N ALA A 143 4.80 8.16 -10.83
CA ALA A 143 3.65 7.41 -11.35
C ALA A 143 2.40 7.56 -10.45
N LEU A 144 2.57 7.52 -9.13
CA LEU A 144 1.49 7.77 -8.17
C LEU A 144 0.94 9.19 -8.30
N ARG A 145 1.81 10.20 -8.40
CA ARG A 145 1.39 11.60 -8.63
C ARG A 145 0.59 11.75 -9.92
N ALA A 146 1.04 11.12 -11.01
CA ALA A 146 0.32 11.13 -12.27
C ALA A 146 -1.05 10.43 -12.17
N ALA A 147 -1.12 9.29 -11.48
CA ALA A 147 -2.35 8.54 -11.25
C ALA A 147 -3.38 9.33 -10.42
N VAL A 148 -2.92 10.05 -9.39
CA VAL A 148 -3.74 10.96 -8.58
C VAL A 148 -4.27 12.12 -9.42
N ALA A 149 -3.40 12.78 -10.19
CA ALA A 149 -3.79 13.90 -11.05
C ALA A 149 -4.82 13.48 -12.13
N ALA A 150 -4.66 12.28 -12.70
CA ALA A 150 -5.58 11.71 -13.67
C ALA A 150 -6.82 11.06 -13.03
N ARG A 151 -6.89 10.98 -11.70
CA ARG A 151 -7.94 10.28 -10.93
C ARG A 151 -8.18 8.86 -11.43
N THR A 152 -7.11 8.16 -11.80
CA THR A 152 -7.21 6.75 -12.20
C THR A 152 -7.48 5.89 -10.97
N PRO A 153 -8.32 4.85 -11.05
CA PRO A 153 -8.57 3.97 -9.91
C PRO A 153 -7.28 3.44 -9.27
N PRO A 154 -7.19 3.41 -7.92
CA PRO A 154 -8.28 3.64 -6.97
C PRO A 154 -8.48 5.10 -6.53
N PHE A 155 -7.88 6.08 -7.22
CA PHE A 155 -7.95 7.52 -6.89
C PHE A 155 -9.15 8.23 -7.54
N ASP A 156 -10.05 7.50 -8.18
CA ASP A 156 -11.27 8.01 -8.82
C ASP A 156 -12.28 8.58 -7.82
N LEU A 157 -12.11 8.29 -6.53
CA LEU A 157 -12.93 8.81 -5.41
C LEU A 157 -12.43 10.14 -4.84
N ILE A 158 -11.37 10.74 -5.41
CA ILE A 158 -10.89 12.06 -4.99
C ILE A 158 -11.97 13.11 -5.29
N GLY A 159 -12.35 13.88 -4.27
CA GLY A 159 -13.42 14.88 -4.34
C GLY A 159 -13.44 15.83 -3.16
#